data_AF-A0A521KMQ3-F1
#
_entry.id   AF-A0A521KMQ3-F1
#
_cell.length_a   1.000
_cell.length_b   1.000
_cell.length_c   1.000
_cell.angle_alpha   90.00
_cell.angle_beta   90.00
_cell.angle_gamma   90.00
#
_symmetry.space_group_name_H-M   'P 1'
#
loop_
_entity.id
_entity.type
_entity.pdbx_description
1 polymer ?
#
loop_
_entity_poly.entity_id
_entity_poly.type
_entity_poly.pdbx_seq_one_letter_code
_entity_poly.pdbx_strand_id
1 'polypeptide(L)'
;MDESTADQTSRRTFPIVPDSEDGADAALREYAGGVRRGCKEGSVHLAAIDVSILAVVLASVAHFALGALWYSPMLFSRQWAAALDIKMDGSGGGIAVPLVVNFVGCLITSVVVGILYLWGGGDGPLDGIVCGLLVGACVIAVENLNRPMYERTPWALYWINSGYSIAAFALVGLVYSLVA
;
A
#
# COMPACT_ATOMS: atom_id res chain seq x y z
N MET A 1 -19.41 38.56 11.42
CA MET A 1 -19.47 37.12 11.71
C MET A 1 -19.04 36.44 10.44
N ASP A 2 -17.95 35.70 10.55
CA ASP A 2 -17.00 35.36 9.50
C ASP A 2 -17.57 34.35 8.48
N GLU A 3 -17.32 34.61 7.20
CA GLU A 3 -17.77 33.89 6.00
C GLU A 3 -16.85 32.70 5.66
N SER A 4 -15.91 32.36 6.56
CA SER A 4 -14.80 31.44 6.28
C SER A 4 -15.07 29.94 6.49
N THR A 5 -16.25 29.51 6.94
CA THR A 5 -16.49 28.09 7.31
C THR A 5 -17.34 27.29 6.31
N ALA A 6 -17.80 27.88 5.21
CA ALA A 6 -18.68 27.20 4.25
C ALA A 6 -17.95 26.50 3.08
N ASP A 7 -16.69 26.83 2.81
CA ASP A 7 -16.03 26.49 1.54
C ASP A 7 -15.36 25.08 1.50
N GLN A 8 -15.19 24.40 2.63
CA GLN A 8 -14.44 23.13 2.64
C GLN A 8 -15.31 21.87 2.54
N THR A 9 -16.62 21.95 2.77
CA THR A 9 -17.49 20.77 2.80
C THR A 9 -18.03 20.38 1.41
N SER A 10 -17.84 21.23 0.39
CA SER A 10 -18.43 21.05 -0.95
C SER A 10 -17.58 20.22 -1.93
N ARG A 11 -16.36 19.81 -1.56
CA ARG A 11 -15.43 19.11 -2.49
C ARG A 11 -15.55 17.58 -2.52
N ARG A 12 -16.58 16.99 -1.91
CA ARG A 12 -16.74 15.51 -1.84
C ARG A 12 -18.16 15.04 -2.09
N THR A 13 -18.90 15.72 -2.97
CA THR A 13 -20.21 15.24 -3.44
C THR A 13 -20.06 14.86 -4.91
N PHE A 14 -20.48 13.64 -5.26
CA PHE A 14 -20.66 13.25 -6.66
C PHE A 14 -21.42 14.37 -7.39
N PRO A 15 -20.97 14.82 -8.58
CA PRO A 15 -21.63 15.92 -9.26
C PRO A 15 -23.08 15.52 -9.53
N ILE A 16 -24.03 16.27 -8.96
CA ILE A 16 -25.44 16.20 -9.34
C ILE A 16 -25.47 16.63 -10.80
N VAL A 17 -25.70 15.70 -11.72
CA VAL A 17 -25.84 16.01 -13.15
C VAL A 17 -27.01 16.99 -13.29
N PRO A 18 -26.79 18.22 -13.79
CA PRO A 18 -27.88 19.16 -13.98
C PRO A 18 -28.87 18.62 -15.02
N ASP A 19 -30.18 18.78 -14.78
CA ASP A 19 -31.25 18.34 -15.71
C ASP A 19 -31.26 19.12 -17.04
N SER A 20 -30.48 20.20 -17.15
CA SER A 20 -30.30 20.97 -18.38
C SER A 20 -29.10 20.47 -19.20
N GLU A 21 -29.30 20.30 -20.51
CA GLU A 21 -28.26 19.83 -21.45
C GLU A 21 -26.98 20.67 -21.36
N ASP A 22 -27.11 22.00 -21.22
CA ASP A 22 -25.98 22.92 -21.07
C ASP A 22 -25.18 22.71 -19.77
N GLY A 23 -25.86 22.33 -18.68
CA GLY A 23 -25.23 22.07 -17.38
C GLY A 23 -24.52 20.71 -17.35
N ALA A 24 -25.11 19.70 -18.01
CA ALA A 24 -24.48 18.41 -18.21
C ALA A 24 -23.19 18.53 -19.05
N ASP A 25 -23.23 19.29 -20.14
CA ASP A 25 -22.06 19.52 -21.01
C ASP A 25 -20.93 20.27 -20.29
N ALA A 26 -21.27 21.24 -19.44
CA ALA A 26 -20.29 21.95 -18.62
C ALA A 26 -19.62 21.02 -17.60
N ALA A 27 -20.40 20.21 -16.89
CA ALA A 27 -19.89 19.23 -15.93
C ALA A 27 -19.04 18.15 -16.62
N LEU A 28 -19.45 17.68 -17.80
CA LEU A 28 -18.69 16.72 -18.61
C LEU A 28 -17.37 17.32 -19.11
N ARG A 29 -17.33 18.61 -19.47
CA ARG A 29 -16.10 19.29 -19.89
C ARG A 29 -15.14 19.51 -18.73
N GLU A 30 -15.65 19.87 -17.55
CA GLU A 30 -14.84 20.01 -16.34
C GLU A 30 -14.24 18.65 -15.92
N TYR A 31 -15.08 17.61 -15.89
CA TYR A 31 -14.65 16.23 -15.64
C TYR A 31 -13.62 15.75 -16.66
N ALA A 32 -13.89 15.91 -17.96
CA ALA A 32 -12.96 15.53 -19.02
C ALA A 32 -11.65 16.35 -18.98
N GLY A 33 -11.72 17.60 -18.53
CA GLY A 33 -10.57 18.46 -18.30
C GLY A 33 -9.71 17.97 -17.13
N GLY A 34 -10.32 17.56 -16.03
CA GLY A 34 -9.66 16.93 -14.89
C GLY A 34 -8.97 15.62 -15.28
N VAL A 35 -9.68 14.74 -15.98
CA VAL A 35 -9.13 13.46 -16.48
C VAL A 35 -7.93 13.67 -17.40
N ARG A 36 -8.00 14.65 -18.32
CA ARG A 36 -6.86 14.96 -19.21
C ARG A 36 -5.65 15.53 -18.47
N ARG A 37 -5.86 16.29 -17.41
CA ARG A 37 -4.77 16.89 -16.62
C ARG A 37 -4.07 15.84 -15.75
N GLY A 38 -4.86 14.98 -15.14
CA GLY A 38 -4.41 13.79 -14.42
C GLY A 38 -3.53 12.82 -15.21
N CYS A 39 -3.92 12.57 -16.46
CA CYS A 39 -3.13 11.75 -17.39
C CYS A 39 -1.75 12.38 -17.72
N LYS A 40 -1.62 13.72 -17.62
CA LYS A 40 -0.35 14.44 -17.77
C LYS A 40 0.52 14.42 -16.51
N GLU A 41 -0.10 14.33 -15.34
CA GLU A 41 0.58 14.37 -14.03
C GLU A 41 0.99 12.98 -13.53
N GLY A 42 0.56 11.91 -14.20
CA GLY A 42 0.89 10.55 -13.79
C GLY A 42 0.18 10.15 -12.50
N SER A 43 -1.12 10.44 -12.43
CA SER A 43 -2.00 10.07 -11.31
C SER A 43 -2.98 8.99 -11.77
N VAL A 44 -3.23 7.98 -10.94
CA VAL A 44 -4.28 6.97 -11.19
C VAL A 44 -5.57 7.46 -10.56
N HIS A 45 -6.55 7.86 -11.38
CA HIS A 45 -7.86 8.34 -10.93
C HIS A 45 -8.83 7.17 -10.73
N LEU A 46 -8.93 6.64 -9.51
CA LEU A 46 -10.05 5.78 -9.12
C LEU A 46 -11.21 6.67 -8.67
N ALA A 47 -11.95 7.23 -9.63
CA ALA A 47 -13.21 7.99 -9.54
C ALA A 47 -13.32 9.18 -8.54
N ALA A 48 -12.48 9.29 -7.50
CA ALA A 48 -12.46 10.36 -6.51
C ALA A 48 -11.13 10.45 -5.71
N ILE A 49 -10.12 9.65 -6.04
CA ILE A 49 -8.86 9.57 -5.29
C ILE A 49 -7.68 9.68 -6.26
N ASP A 50 -6.78 10.61 -5.95
CA ASP A 50 -5.57 10.85 -6.73
C ASP A 50 -4.39 10.16 -6.04
N VAL A 51 -4.07 8.95 -6.49
CA VAL A 51 -2.91 8.19 -5.97
C VAL A 51 -1.66 8.63 -6.71
N SER A 52 -0.65 9.10 -5.96
CA SER A 52 0.65 9.48 -6.49
C SER A 52 1.43 8.25 -6.96
N ILE A 53 1.66 8.13 -8.27
CA ILE A 53 2.45 7.02 -8.84
C ILE A 53 3.89 7.04 -8.30
N LEU A 54 4.46 8.23 -8.09
CA LEU A 54 5.80 8.37 -7.52
C LEU A 54 5.87 7.78 -6.10
N ALA A 55 4.89 8.13 -5.25
CA ALA A 55 4.80 7.60 -3.89
C ALA A 55 4.66 6.07 -3.90
N VAL A 56 3.83 5.52 -4.79
CA VAL A 56 3.65 4.06 -4.95
C VAL A 56 4.96 3.38 -5.33
N VAL A 57 5.68 3.90 -6.34
CA VAL A 57 6.93 3.28 -6.81
C VAL A 57 7.99 3.31 -5.71
N LEU A 58 8.18 4.45 -5.04
CA LEU A 58 9.17 4.57 -3.97
C LEU A 58 8.83 3.69 -2.76
N ALA A 59 7.57 3.65 -2.34
CA ALA A 59 7.11 2.78 -1.25
C ALA A 59 7.30 1.30 -1.60
N SER A 60 7.05 0.92 -2.86
CA SER A 60 7.23 -0.47 -3.34
C SER A 60 8.70 -0.89 -3.35
N VAL A 61 9.59 0.01 -3.80
CA VAL A 61 11.04 -0.23 -3.74
C VAL A 61 11.52 -0.35 -2.30
N ALA A 62 11.05 0.51 -1.40
CA ALA A 62 11.38 0.43 0.02
C ALA A 62 10.89 -0.89 0.66
N HIS A 63 9.67 -1.32 0.35
CA HIS A 63 9.13 -2.60 0.77
C HIS A 63 9.99 -3.77 0.27
N PHE A 64 10.30 -3.79 -1.03
CA PHE A 64 11.09 -4.84 -1.63
C PHE A 64 12.52 -4.91 -1.07
N ALA A 65 13.16 -3.75 -0.86
CA ALA A 65 14.47 -3.65 -0.24
C ALA A 65 14.45 -4.15 1.22
N LEU A 66 13.40 -3.83 1.98
CA LEU A 66 13.23 -4.36 3.33
C LEU A 66 13.08 -5.88 3.30
N GLY A 67 12.35 -6.45 2.33
CA GLY A 67 12.26 -7.90 2.15
C GLY A 67 13.62 -8.55 1.89
N ALA A 68 14.42 -7.98 1.00
CA ALA A 68 15.77 -8.45 0.73
C ALA A 68 16.66 -8.40 1.99
N LEU A 69 16.55 -7.34 2.80
CA LEU A 69 17.29 -7.19 4.04
C LEU A 69 16.80 -8.18 5.12
N TRP A 70 15.49 -8.33 5.29
CA TRP A 70 14.87 -9.17 6.31
C TRP A 70 15.20 -10.65 6.12
N TYR A 71 15.12 -11.12 4.86
CA TYR A 71 15.47 -12.47 4.46
C TYR A 71 16.93 -12.60 4.00
N SER A 72 17.81 -11.71 4.44
CA SER A 72 19.26 -11.82 4.25
C SER A 72 19.94 -12.68 5.34
N PRO A 73 21.19 -13.13 5.14
CA PRO A 73 22.01 -13.78 6.18
C PRO A 73 22.20 -12.95 7.46
N MET A 74 21.99 -11.64 7.39
CA MET A 74 22.21 -10.71 8.51
C MET A 74 21.06 -10.69 9.52
N LEU A 75 19.82 -10.97 9.09
CA LEU A 75 18.62 -10.89 9.93
C LEU A 75 18.02 -12.28 10.23
N PHE A 76 17.13 -12.78 9.36
CA PHE A 76 16.25 -13.91 9.68
C PHE A 76 16.31 -15.07 8.69
N SER A 77 17.13 -15.00 7.64
CA SER A 77 17.17 -16.07 6.62
C SER A 77 17.52 -17.46 7.19
N ARG A 78 18.46 -17.54 8.13
CA ARG A 78 18.91 -18.80 8.73
C ARG A 78 17.82 -19.41 9.61
N GLN A 79 17.16 -18.59 10.41
CA GLN A 79 16.07 -18.99 11.30
C GLN A 79 14.85 -19.41 10.48
N TRP A 80 14.55 -18.67 9.41
CA TRP A 80 13.49 -19.00 8.47
C TRP A 80 13.74 -20.32 7.74
N ALA A 81 14.96 -20.52 7.21
CA ALA A 81 15.34 -21.74 6.52
C ALA A 81 15.33 -22.95 7.47
N ALA A 82 15.86 -22.81 8.69
CA ALA A 82 15.81 -23.84 9.71
C ALA A 82 14.37 -24.21 10.10
N ALA A 83 13.47 -23.23 10.18
CA ALA A 83 12.06 -23.48 10.50
C ALA A 83 11.29 -24.17 9.35
N LEU A 84 11.83 -24.18 8.14
CA LEU A 84 11.28 -24.88 6.97
C LEU A 84 12.05 -26.15 6.60
N ASP A 85 13.08 -26.52 7.38
CA ASP A 85 14.01 -27.61 7.08
C ASP A 85 14.66 -27.49 5.68
N ILE A 86 14.90 -26.24 5.24
CA ILE A 86 15.53 -25.94 3.96
C ILE A 86 17.05 -25.91 4.12
N LYS A 87 17.75 -26.73 3.33
CA LYS A 87 19.21 -26.69 3.24
C LYS A 87 19.64 -25.48 2.41
N MET A 88 20.43 -24.59 3.01
CA MET A 88 20.99 -23.40 2.33
C MET A 88 22.33 -23.73 1.64
N ASP A 89 22.38 -24.79 0.82
CA ASP A 89 23.60 -25.27 0.14
C ASP A 89 23.74 -24.72 -1.30
N GLY A 90 22.86 -23.80 -1.70
CA GLY A 90 22.84 -23.23 -3.04
C GLY A 90 22.14 -24.10 -4.09
N SER A 91 21.55 -25.24 -3.72
CA SER A 91 20.75 -26.10 -4.61
C SER A 91 19.33 -25.58 -4.88
N GLY A 92 18.99 -24.40 -4.36
CA GLY A 92 17.66 -23.79 -4.50
C GLY A 92 17.29 -23.52 -5.97
N GLY A 93 16.01 -23.74 -6.30
CA GLY A 93 15.46 -23.41 -7.61
C GLY A 93 15.55 -21.92 -7.98
N GLY A 94 15.22 -21.60 -9.23
CA GLY A 94 15.35 -20.23 -9.75
C GLY A 94 14.56 -19.18 -8.95
N ILE A 95 15.26 -18.15 -8.46
CA ILE A 95 14.70 -17.08 -7.62
C ILE A 95 13.99 -15.96 -8.42
N ALA A 96 14.17 -15.92 -9.74
CA ALA A 96 13.69 -14.82 -10.57
C ALA A 96 12.17 -14.66 -10.54
N VAL A 97 11.42 -15.76 -10.69
CA VAL A 97 9.95 -15.73 -10.67
C VAL A 97 9.40 -15.26 -9.32
N PRO A 98 9.82 -15.82 -8.16
CA PRO A 98 9.43 -15.31 -6.86
C PRO A 98 9.72 -13.81 -6.66
N LEU A 99 10.87 -13.32 -7.13
CA LEU A 99 11.23 -11.91 -7.00
C LEU A 99 10.29 -10.99 -7.79
N VAL A 100 9.97 -11.35 -9.04
CA VAL A 100 9.04 -10.55 -9.87
C VAL A 100 7.65 -10.55 -9.26
N VAL A 101 7.14 -11.72 -8.86
CA VAL A 101 5.82 -11.84 -8.22
C VAL A 101 5.77 -11.04 -6.93
N ASN A 102 6.82 -11.11 -6.11
CA ASN A 102 6.90 -10.34 -4.87
C ASN A 102 6.93 -8.83 -5.12
N PHE A 103 7.66 -8.36 -6.14
CA PHE A 103 7.70 -6.93 -6.48
C PHE A 103 6.33 -6.42 -6.96
N VAL A 104 5.60 -7.22 -7.75
CA VAL A 104 4.21 -6.90 -8.12
C VAL A 104 3.32 -6.86 -6.88
N GLY A 105 3.52 -7.77 -5.94
CA GLY A 105 2.87 -7.72 -4.62
C GLY A 105 3.15 -6.41 -3.88
N CYS A 106 4.41 -5.96 -3.84
CA CYS A 106 4.81 -4.69 -3.23
C CYS A 106 4.12 -3.48 -3.88
N LEU A 107 3.96 -3.48 -5.21
CA LEU A 107 3.21 -2.46 -5.95
C LEU A 107 1.75 -2.42 -5.52
N ILE A 108 1.09 -3.58 -5.52
CA ILE A 108 -0.32 -3.68 -5.11
C ILE A 108 -0.49 -3.22 -3.66
N THR A 109 0.37 -3.67 -2.74
CA THR A 109 0.35 -3.24 -1.34
C THR A 109 0.48 -1.73 -1.23
N SER A 110 1.41 -1.12 -1.95
CA SER A 110 1.64 0.33 -1.89
C SER A 110 0.45 1.14 -2.41
N VAL A 111 -0.20 0.67 -3.49
CA VAL A 111 -1.45 1.28 -3.97
C VAL A 111 -2.55 1.17 -2.92
N VAL A 112 -2.76 -0.01 -2.34
CA VAL A 112 -3.83 -0.23 -1.34
C VAL A 112 -3.60 0.62 -0.10
N VAL A 113 -2.38 0.65 0.44
CA VAL A 113 -2.04 1.50 1.60
C VAL A 113 -2.24 2.98 1.27
N GLY A 114 -1.85 3.41 0.07
CA GLY A 114 -2.08 4.78 -0.39
C GLY A 114 -3.56 5.15 -0.48
N ILE A 115 -4.40 4.25 -0.99
CA ILE A 115 -5.87 4.43 -1.00
C ILE A 115 -6.41 4.54 0.43
N LEU A 116 -6.00 3.64 1.34
CA LEU A 116 -6.45 3.66 2.73
C LEU A 116 -6.04 4.94 3.45
N TYR A 117 -4.82 5.41 3.22
CA TYR A 117 -4.31 6.67 3.75
C TYR A 117 -5.16 7.87 3.30
N LEU A 118 -5.44 7.96 1.99
CA LEU A 118 -6.25 9.04 1.44
C LEU A 118 -7.72 8.97 1.88
N TRP A 119 -8.28 7.76 1.99
CA TRP A 119 -9.63 7.55 2.54
C TRP A 119 -9.73 7.95 4.01
N GLY A 120 -8.70 7.67 4.80
CA GLY A 120 -8.61 8.11 6.19
C GLY A 120 -8.45 9.62 6.33
N GLY A 121 -8.21 10.36 5.23
CA GLY A 121 -7.88 11.79 5.28
C GLY A 121 -6.52 12.04 5.92
N GLY A 122 -5.56 11.12 5.74
CA GLY A 122 -4.22 11.25 6.29
C GLY A 122 -3.54 12.54 5.82
N ASP A 123 -2.92 13.24 6.76
CA ASP A 123 -2.27 14.54 6.53
C ASP A 123 -0.81 14.55 7.03
N GLY A 124 -0.33 13.41 7.54
CA GLY A 124 1.06 13.32 7.98
C GLY A 124 1.68 11.92 8.01
N PRO A 125 2.98 11.85 8.34
CA PRO A 125 3.74 10.60 8.36
C PRO A 125 3.22 9.59 9.39
N LEU A 126 2.69 10.10 10.51
CA LEU A 126 2.14 9.25 11.58
C LEU A 126 0.89 8.51 11.10
N ASP A 127 0.00 9.18 10.35
CA ASP A 127 -1.20 8.56 9.80
C ASP A 127 -0.84 7.45 8.80
N GLY A 128 0.20 7.67 8.00
CA GLY A 128 0.76 6.66 7.09
C GLY A 128 1.26 5.44 7.85
N ILE A 129 2.07 5.64 8.90
CA ILE A 129 2.56 4.55 9.76
C ILE A 129 1.39 3.80 10.39
N VAL A 130 0.41 4.50 10.96
CA VAL A 130 -0.75 3.89 11.61
C VAL A 130 -1.58 3.07 10.61
N CYS A 131 -1.84 3.61 9.42
CA CYS A 131 -2.53 2.87 8.36
C CYS A 131 -1.77 1.58 8.00
N GLY A 132 -0.47 1.67 7.79
CA GLY A 132 0.40 0.53 7.51
C GLY A 132 0.38 -0.51 8.64
N LEU A 133 0.52 -0.06 9.89
CA LEU A 133 0.49 -0.93 11.07
C LEU A 133 -0.85 -1.64 11.24
N LEU A 134 -1.97 -0.95 11.02
CA LEU A 134 -3.29 -1.57 11.14
C LEU A 134 -3.45 -2.70 10.11
N VAL A 135 -3.06 -2.47 8.85
CA VAL A 135 -3.13 -3.53 7.85
C VAL A 135 -2.15 -4.66 8.16
N GLY A 136 -0.89 -4.35 8.46
CA GLY A 136 0.13 -5.35 8.74
C GLY A 136 -0.16 -6.18 9.99
N ALA A 137 -0.57 -5.54 11.09
CA ALA A 137 -0.76 -6.18 12.39
C ALA A 137 -2.16 -6.79 12.55
N CYS A 138 -3.22 -6.12 12.10
CA CYS A 138 -4.58 -6.59 12.34
C CYS A 138 -5.11 -7.48 11.21
N VAL A 139 -4.61 -7.33 9.98
CA VAL A 139 -5.05 -8.16 8.85
C VAL A 139 -4.04 -9.27 8.60
N ILE A 140 -2.80 -8.91 8.26
CA ILE A 140 -1.82 -9.89 7.78
C ILE A 140 -1.29 -10.77 8.92
N ALA A 141 -0.97 -10.20 10.08
CA ALA A 141 -0.50 -11.02 11.20
C ALA A 141 -1.60 -11.96 11.72
N VAL A 142 -2.86 -11.52 11.76
CA VAL A 142 -3.99 -12.38 12.12
C VAL A 142 -4.18 -13.50 11.11
N GLU A 143 -4.10 -13.21 9.80
CA GLU A 143 -4.17 -14.25 8.77
C GLU A 143 -3.02 -15.27 8.89
N ASN A 144 -1.80 -14.79 9.14
CA ASN A 144 -0.64 -15.65 9.36
C ASN A 144 -0.78 -16.56 10.59
N LEU A 145 -1.62 -16.20 11.57
CA LEU A 145 -1.86 -17.00 12.77
C LEU A 145 -2.52 -18.35 12.43
N ASN A 146 -3.25 -18.42 11.31
CA ASN A 146 -3.87 -19.65 10.85
C ASN A 146 -2.83 -20.75 10.57
N ARG A 147 -1.61 -20.39 10.15
CA ARG A 147 -0.55 -21.35 9.79
C ARG A 147 -0.07 -22.18 10.98
N PRO A 148 0.39 -21.62 12.12
CA PRO A 148 0.72 -22.43 13.28
C PRO A 148 -0.50 -23.13 13.90
N MET A 149 -1.70 -22.56 13.79
CA MET A 149 -2.91 -23.11 14.41
C MET A 149 -3.50 -24.29 13.65
N TYR A 150 -3.57 -24.21 12.32
CA TYR A 150 -4.25 -25.20 11.48
C TYR A 150 -3.26 -26.02 10.64
N GLU A 151 -2.20 -25.40 10.12
CA GLU A 151 -1.19 -26.08 9.28
C GLU A 151 -0.06 -26.70 10.11
N ARG A 152 -0.04 -26.46 11.43
CA ARG A 152 0.99 -26.94 12.38
C ARG A 152 2.41 -26.52 12.00
N THR A 153 2.55 -25.39 11.31
CA THR A 153 3.87 -24.81 11.02
C THR A 153 4.53 -24.30 12.31
N PRO A 154 5.86 -24.32 12.42
CA PRO A 154 6.56 -23.78 13.59
C PRO A 154 6.20 -22.31 13.87
N TRP A 155 6.00 -21.96 15.14
CA TRP A 155 5.74 -20.59 15.59
C TRP A 155 6.83 -19.59 15.21
N ALA A 156 8.06 -20.05 14.99
CA ALA A 156 9.13 -19.22 14.47
C ALA A 156 8.77 -18.58 13.11
N LEU A 157 8.09 -19.31 12.22
CA LEU A 157 7.66 -18.78 10.92
C LEU A 157 6.61 -17.70 11.06
N TYR A 158 5.69 -17.85 12.02
CA TYR A 158 4.70 -16.82 12.32
C TYR A 158 5.39 -15.51 12.70
N TRP A 159 6.30 -15.54 13.68
CA TRP A 159 6.97 -14.32 14.14
C TRP A 159 7.83 -13.67 13.06
N ILE A 160 8.53 -14.47 12.25
CA ILE A 160 9.36 -13.94 11.16
C ILE A 160 8.49 -13.30 10.06
N ASN A 161 7.44 -13.99 9.62
CA ASN A 161 6.61 -13.52 8.49
C ASN A 161 5.65 -12.40 8.90
N SER A 162 5.03 -12.50 10.07
CA SER A 162 4.17 -11.44 10.61
C SER A 162 5.00 -10.22 11.00
N GLY A 163 6.17 -10.43 11.62
CA GLY A 163 7.09 -9.33 11.93
C GLY A 163 7.54 -8.57 10.68
N TYR A 164 7.90 -9.29 9.61
CA TYR A 164 8.17 -8.70 8.31
C TYR A 164 6.99 -7.88 7.80
N SER A 165 5.79 -8.48 7.79
CA SER A 165 4.59 -7.84 7.24
C SER A 165 4.24 -6.55 8.01
N ILE A 166 4.32 -6.56 9.34
CA ILE A 166 4.08 -5.38 10.17
C ILE A 166 5.10 -4.27 9.86
N ALA A 167 6.40 -4.61 9.86
CA ALA A 167 7.46 -3.64 9.59
C ALA A 167 7.38 -3.09 8.16
N ALA A 168 7.11 -3.95 7.18
CA ALA A 168 7.01 -3.60 5.78
C ALA A 168 5.82 -2.70 5.49
N PHE A 169 4.64 -3.01 6.03
CA PHE A 169 3.47 -2.18 5.79
C PHE A 169 3.57 -0.84 6.51
N ALA A 170 4.14 -0.80 7.72
CA ALA A 170 4.47 0.45 8.40
C ALA A 170 5.44 1.32 7.57
N LEU A 171 6.48 0.71 6.99
CA LEU A 171 7.43 1.38 6.12
C LEU A 171 6.77 1.90 4.84
N VAL A 172 5.92 1.10 4.20
CA VAL A 172 5.16 1.51 3.00
C VAL A 172 4.30 2.72 3.31
N GLY A 173 3.54 2.69 4.42
CA GLY A 173 2.70 3.81 4.83
C GLY A 173 3.51 5.08 5.14
N LEU A 174 4.65 4.93 5.81
CA LEU A 174 5.59 6.03 6.05
C LEU A 174 6.12 6.63 4.75
N VAL A 175 6.66 5.81 3.85
CA VAL A 175 7.24 6.31 2.60
C VAL A 175 6.18 6.93 1.71
N TYR A 176 4.99 6.34 1.64
CA TYR A 176 3.88 6.90 0.88
C TYR A 176 3.48 8.28 1.40
N SER A 177 3.23 8.41 2.70
CA SER A 177 2.80 9.67 3.34
C SER A 177 3.87 10.78 3.35
N LEU A 178 5.15 10.45 3.14
CA LEU A 178 6.22 11.44 2.98
C LEU A 178 6.30 12.04 1.58
N VAL A 179 5.71 11.37 0.58
CA VAL A 179 5.86 11.71 -0.85
C VAL A 179 4.52 12.07 -1.50
N ALA A 180 3.40 11.57 -0.97
CA ALA A 180 2.05 11.84 -1.45
C ALA A 180 1.62 13.28 -1.13
#